data_AF-A0AAV2YZD3-F1
#
_entry.id   AF-A0AAV2YZD3-F1
#
_cell.length_a   1.000
_cell.length_b   1.000
_cell.length_c   1.000
_cell.angle_alpha   90.00
_cell.angle_beta   90.00
_cell.angle_gamma   90.00
#
_symmetry.space_group_name_H-M   'P 1'
#
loop_
_entity.id
_entity.type
_entity.pdbx_description
1 polymer ?
#
loop_
_entity_poly.entity_id
_entity_poly.type
_entity_poly.pdbx_seq_one_letter_code
_entity_poly.pdbx_strand_id
1 'polypeptide(L)'
;MANGNGTEPPPSSLPAPVPRAQQALDTFVTTQLIDNSMDMIARRINHLYDKIQKAELPDSDVSDHTKRKWAQRLQHLLLTGCHVLQQQRQQLGDCIDTIEHELKEGAIGTGQGQAVSQGSIHGRTLTPDDSEVLVQCHEAKLPVGCHVAARVTRSHELWILARVTSFEEANNTYSVEDVDQGENETARTHHFVPRHHIVQLPAEFLSQGSWIQYATNQRVLAMYPNTTSFYRAQVRVPNPKGAPYVILKFDDDGEEVGGAPDVKVPFRFVAPSPADHHIKR
;
A
#
# COMPACT_ATOMS: atom_id res chain seq x y z
N MET A 1 58.97 -26.00 3.34
CA MET A 1 58.67 -24.56 3.22
C MET A 1 57.57 -24.43 2.20
N ALA A 2 56.33 -24.25 2.66
CA ALA A 2 55.14 -24.15 1.82
C ALA A 2 54.81 -22.66 1.67
N ASN A 3 54.88 -22.13 0.44
CA ASN A 3 54.38 -20.79 0.12
C ASN A 3 52.93 -20.93 -0.31
N GLY A 4 52.00 -20.51 0.56
CA GLY A 4 50.59 -20.39 0.26
C GLY A 4 50.32 -19.11 -0.53
N ASN A 5 49.82 -19.25 -1.76
CA ASN A 5 49.21 -18.15 -2.50
C ASN A 5 47.78 -17.96 -1.95
N GLY A 6 47.59 -16.94 -1.13
CA GLY A 6 46.27 -16.46 -0.71
C GLY A 6 45.67 -15.62 -1.84
N THR A 7 44.68 -16.17 -2.53
CA THR A 7 43.84 -15.42 -3.47
C THR A 7 42.73 -14.75 -2.65
N GLU A 8 42.84 -13.44 -2.42
CA GLU A 8 41.75 -12.65 -1.85
C GLU A 8 40.54 -12.64 -2.80
N PRO A 9 39.30 -12.86 -2.31
CA PRO A 9 38.10 -12.64 -3.11
C PRO A 9 37.85 -11.13 -3.27
N PRO A 10 37.28 -10.68 -4.41
CA PRO A 10 37.01 -9.27 -4.64
C PRO A 10 35.94 -8.73 -3.67
N PRO A 11 35.97 -7.42 -3.34
CA PRO A 11 35.02 -6.81 -2.43
C PRO A 11 33.60 -6.88 -3.01
N SER A 12 32.70 -7.37 -2.15
CA SER A 12 31.24 -7.41 -2.30
C SER A 12 30.70 -6.14 -2.95
N SER A 13 30.05 -6.30 -4.10
CA SER A 13 29.30 -5.25 -4.79
C SER A 13 28.24 -4.66 -3.87
N LEU A 14 28.41 -3.39 -3.52
CA LEU A 14 27.38 -2.58 -2.87
C LEU A 14 26.08 -2.65 -3.70
N PRO A 15 24.90 -2.78 -3.08
CA PRO A 15 23.64 -2.73 -3.81
C PRO A 15 23.53 -1.39 -4.53
N ALA A 16 23.11 -1.44 -5.80
CA ALA A 16 22.97 -0.24 -6.62
C ALA A 16 22.09 0.79 -5.90
N PRO A 17 22.43 2.10 -5.98
CA PRO A 17 21.62 3.15 -5.37
C PRO A 17 20.20 3.07 -5.93
N VAL A 18 19.22 3.06 -5.02
CA VAL A 18 17.80 3.05 -5.37
C VAL A 18 17.51 4.26 -6.27
N PRO A 19 16.84 4.08 -7.44
CA PRO A 19 16.50 5.20 -8.31
C PRO A 19 15.69 6.27 -7.57
N ARG A 20 15.89 7.56 -7.86
CA ARG A 20 15.21 8.65 -7.13
C ARG A 20 13.70 8.59 -7.33
N ALA A 21 13.22 8.11 -8.49
CA ALA A 21 11.80 7.87 -8.71
C ALA A 21 11.22 6.82 -7.76
N GLN A 22 11.99 5.78 -7.41
CA GLN A 22 11.55 4.76 -6.47
C GLN A 22 11.46 5.32 -5.05
N GLN A 23 12.42 6.14 -4.64
CA GLN A 23 12.38 6.85 -3.35
C GLN A 23 11.21 7.85 -3.26
N ALA A 24 10.94 8.57 -4.36
CA ALA A 24 9.81 9.47 -4.46
C ALA A 24 8.47 8.71 -4.35
N LEU A 25 8.38 7.54 -4.99
CA LEU A 25 7.20 6.67 -4.91
C LEU A 25 7.00 6.11 -3.50
N ASP A 26 8.05 5.63 -2.85
CA ASP A 26 7.99 5.10 -1.48
C ASP A 26 7.55 6.20 -0.49
N THR A 27 8.09 7.42 -0.64
CA THR A 27 7.69 8.60 0.14
C THR A 27 6.24 8.99 -0.12
N PHE A 28 5.79 8.94 -1.37
CA PHE A 28 4.40 9.20 -1.72
C PHE A 28 3.47 8.16 -1.08
N VAL A 29 3.81 6.88 -1.18
CA VAL A 29 3.03 5.79 -0.61
C VAL A 29 2.85 5.99 0.91
N THR A 30 3.92 6.23 1.64
CA THR A 30 3.87 6.41 3.10
C THR A 30 3.10 7.69 3.49
N THR A 31 3.42 8.83 2.89
CA THR A 31 2.85 10.12 3.31
C THR A 31 1.44 10.39 2.81
N GLN A 32 1.06 9.85 1.65
CA GLN A 32 -0.22 10.15 1.00
C GLN A 32 -1.24 9.02 1.07
N LEU A 33 -0.78 7.77 1.21
CA LEU A 33 -1.66 6.61 1.18
C LEU A 33 -1.73 5.86 2.51
N ILE A 34 -0.67 5.93 3.35
CA ILE A 34 -0.64 5.29 4.67
C ILE A 34 -1.05 6.28 5.76
N ASP A 35 -0.41 7.45 5.81
CA ASP A 35 -0.63 8.47 6.86
C ASP A 35 -1.24 9.77 6.31
N ASN A 36 -2.36 9.65 5.58
CA ASN A 36 -2.98 10.80 4.97
C ASN A 36 -3.61 11.74 6.03
N SER A 37 -2.92 12.84 6.33
CA SER A 37 -3.39 13.87 7.27
C SER A 37 -4.77 14.47 6.91
N MET A 38 -5.20 14.39 5.65
CA MET A 38 -6.56 14.78 5.24
C MET A 38 -7.64 13.94 5.87
N ASP A 39 -7.40 12.67 6.17
CA ASP A 39 -8.42 11.79 6.74
C ASP A 39 -8.81 12.23 8.15
N MET A 40 -7.86 12.76 8.92
CA MET A 40 -8.14 13.36 10.23
C MET A 40 -8.91 14.67 10.09
N ILE A 41 -8.56 15.50 9.10
CA ILE A 41 -9.23 16.77 8.83
C ILE A 41 -10.68 16.52 8.40
N ALA A 42 -10.91 15.59 7.46
CA ALA A 42 -12.23 15.20 6.99
C ALA A 42 -13.12 14.65 8.11
N ARG A 43 -12.58 13.77 8.98
CA ARG A 43 -13.29 13.27 10.16
C ARG A 43 -13.72 14.40 11.10
N ARG A 44 -12.82 15.37 11.37
CA ARG A 44 -13.13 16.53 12.22
C ARG A 44 -14.16 17.47 11.59
N ILE A 45 -14.09 17.68 10.27
CA ILE A 45 -15.08 18.46 9.51
C ILE A 45 -16.46 17.82 9.64
N ASN A 46 -16.58 16.52 9.35
CA ASN A 46 -17.86 15.80 9.42
C ASN A 46 -18.45 15.83 10.84
N HIS A 47 -17.61 15.64 11.86
CA HIS A 47 -18.05 15.70 13.26
C HIS A 47 -18.56 17.09 13.67
N LEU A 48 -17.87 18.15 13.25
CA LEU A 48 -18.33 19.52 13.54
C LEU A 48 -19.57 19.89 12.73
N TYR A 49 -19.68 19.42 11.50
CA TYR A 49 -20.85 19.64 10.66
C TYR A 49 -22.10 18.98 11.27
N ASP A 50 -22.00 17.73 11.73
CA ASP A 50 -23.08 17.02 12.42
C ASP A 50 -23.50 17.73 13.72
N LYS A 51 -22.53 18.27 14.48
CA LYS A 51 -22.83 19.09 15.67
C LYS A 51 -23.59 20.37 15.35
N ILE A 52 -23.22 21.05 14.26
CA ILE A 52 -23.90 22.27 13.81
C ILE A 52 -25.33 21.93 13.36
N GLN A 53 -25.50 20.87 12.55
CA GLN A 53 -26.81 20.41 12.09
C GLN A 53 -27.74 20.05 13.26
N LYS A 54 -27.24 19.33 14.27
CA LYS A 54 -28.02 19.00 15.47
C LYS A 54 -28.41 20.24 16.28
N ALA A 55 -27.59 21.29 16.27
CA ALA A 55 -27.87 22.53 16.98
C ALA A 55 -28.79 23.51 16.23
N GLU A 56 -29.07 23.25 14.95
CA GLU A 56 -30.05 23.98 14.12
C GLU A 56 -31.46 23.41 14.25
N LEU A 57 -31.64 22.24 14.89
CA LEU A 57 -32.95 21.69 15.19
C LEU A 57 -33.70 22.58 16.21
N PRO A 58 -35.03 22.73 16.07
CA PRO A 58 -35.83 23.66 16.88
C PRO A 58 -35.86 23.37 18.39
N ASP A 59 -35.42 22.19 18.82
CA ASP A 59 -35.41 21.72 20.21
C ASP A 59 -34.04 21.89 20.90
N SER A 60 -33.06 22.51 20.23
CA SER A 60 -31.68 22.64 20.72
C SER A 60 -31.44 23.94 21.48
N ASP A 61 -31.12 23.83 22.77
CA ASP A 61 -30.80 24.95 23.69
C ASP A 61 -29.34 25.46 23.57
N VAL A 62 -28.75 25.36 22.38
CA VAL A 62 -27.33 25.72 22.13
C VAL A 62 -27.20 27.21 21.82
N SER A 63 -26.46 27.93 22.68
CA SER A 63 -26.15 29.36 22.51
C SER A 63 -25.53 29.70 21.15
N ASP A 64 -25.95 30.82 20.57
CA ASP A 64 -25.41 31.39 19.32
C ASP A 64 -23.90 31.64 19.37
N HIS A 65 -23.36 31.97 20.54
CA HIS A 65 -21.91 32.15 20.70
C HIS A 65 -21.15 30.83 20.47
N THR A 66 -21.73 29.70 20.90
CA THR A 66 -21.16 28.37 20.70
C THR A 66 -21.26 27.93 19.24
N LYS A 67 -22.40 28.19 18.58
CA LYS A 67 -22.58 27.96 17.14
C LYS A 67 -21.54 28.74 16.32
N ARG A 68 -21.29 30.00 16.67
CA ARG A 68 -20.28 30.86 16.02
C ARG A 68 -18.86 30.32 16.20
N LYS A 69 -18.52 29.80 17.39
CA LYS A 69 -17.23 29.13 17.64
C LYS A 69 -17.07 27.85 16.80
N TRP A 70 -18.10 27.04 16.66
CA TRP A 70 -18.05 25.85 15.80
C TRP A 70 -17.88 26.21 14.33
N ALA A 71 -18.58 27.23 13.84
CA ALA A 71 -18.42 27.73 12.48
C ALA A 71 -16.98 28.24 12.21
N GLN A 72 -16.38 28.98 13.14
CA GLN A 72 -14.98 29.40 13.03
C GLN A 72 -14.00 28.22 13.01
N ARG A 73 -14.25 27.20 13.84
CA ARG A 73 -13.44 25.97 13.85
C ARG A 73 -13.56 25.18 12.55
N LEU A 74 -14.77 25.09 12.00
CA LEU A 74 -15.04 24.47 10.71
C LEU A 74 -14.33 25.23 9.59
N GLN A 75 -14.41 26.57 9.58
CA GLN A 75 -13.69 27.41 8.62
C GLN A 75 -12.18 27.16 8.66
N HIS A 76 -11.59 27.12 9.86
CA HIS A 76 -10.17 26.81 10.02
C HIS A 76 -9.82 25.42 9.46
N LEU A 77 -10.61 24.39 9.79
CA LEU A 77 -10.37 23.03 9.30
C LEU A 77 -10.48 22.93 7.77
N LEU A 78 -11.44 23.63 7.17
CA LEU A 78 -11.58 23.70 5.71
C LEU A 78 -10.37 24.37 5.07
N LEU A 79 -9.86 25.47 5.64
CA LEU A 79 -8.64 26.14 5.17
C LEU A 79 -7.41 25.23 5.29
N THR A 80 -7.24 24.54 6.42
CA THR A 80 -6.16 23.56 6.60
C THR A 80 -6.29 22.42 5.59
N GLY A 81 -7.50 21.92 5.35
CA GLY A 81 -7.76 20.88 4.36
C GLY A 81 -7.40 21.31 2.94
N CYS A 82 -7.76 22.54 2.55
CA CYS A 82 -7.35 23.11 1.25
C CYS A 82 -5.82 23.18 1.10
N HIS A 83 -5.12 23.61 2.15
CA HIS A 83 -3.66 23.70 2.13
C HIS A 83 -3.02 22.32 1.96
N VAL A 84 -3.46 21.34 2.75
CA VAL A 84 -2.96 19.97 2.64
C VAL A 84 -3.25 19.42 1.25
N LEU A 85 -4.49 19.50 0.73
CA LEU A 85 -4.80 19.03 -0.63
C LEU A 85 -3.93 19.68 -1.71
N GLN A 86 -3.61 20.98 -1.57
CA GLN A 86 -2.72 21.67 -2.49
C GLN A 86 -1.28 21.13 -2.40
N GLN A 87 -0.79 20.89 -1.19
CA GLN A 87 0.51 20.27 -0.96
C GLN A 87 0.56 18.86 -1.55
N GLN A 88 -0.48 18.04 -1.35
CA GLN A 88 -0.58 16.70 -1.91
C GLN A 88 -0.56 16.73 -3.44
N ARG A 89 -1.27 17.68 -4.05
CA ARG A 89 -1.25 17.88 -5.51
C ARG A 89 0.14 18.28 -6.00
N GLN A 90 0.84 19.13 -5.27
CA GLN A 90 2.20 19.54 -5.63
C GLN A 90 3.16 18.36 -5.56
N GLN A 91 3.14 17.59 -4.46
CA GLN A 91 3.98 16.40 -4.29
C GLN A 91 3.72 15.35 -5.38
N LEU A 92 2.46 15.17 -5.78
CA LEU A 92 2.10 14.33 -6.92
C LEU A 92 2.72 14.85 -8.24
N GLY A 93 2.66 16.16 -8.48
CA GLY A 93 3.30 16.80 -9.62
C GLY A 93 4.81 16.56 -9.64
N ASP A 94 5.48 16.82 -8.52
CA ASP A 94 6.93 16.61 -8.38
C ASP A 94 7.32 15.13 -8.61
N CYS A 95 6.50 14.18 -8.16
CA CYS A 95 6.69 12.76 -8.44
C CYS A 95 6.54 12.43 -9.93
N ILE A 96 5.53 12.99 -10.60
CA ILE A 96 5.34 12.81 -12.05
C ILE A 96 6.55 13.37 -12.81
N ASP A 97 6.99 14.58 -12.48
CA ASP A 97 8.15 15.23 -13.13
C ASP A 97 9.43 14.40 -12.94
N THR A 98 9.62 13.83 -11.74
CA THR A 98 10.76 12.95 -11.44
C THR A 98 10.72 11.68 -12.29
N ILE A 99 9.57 11.03 -12.41
CA ILE A 99 9.40 9.83 -13.24
C ILE A 99 9.62 10.16 -14.72
N GLU A 100 9.07 11.27 -15.21
CA GLU A 100 9.26 11.70 -16.59
C GLU A 100 10.72 12.02 -16.92
N HIS A 101 11.44 12.63 -15.97
CA HIS A 101 12.86 12.92 -16.12
C HIS A 101 13.66 11.62 -16.21
N GLU A 102 13.45 10.67 -15.30
CA GLU A 102 14.18 9.39 -15.32
C GLU A 102 13.81 8.51 -16.53
N LEU A 103 12.58 8.60 -17.03
CA LEU A 103 12.16 7.96 -18.27
C LEU A 103 12.90 8.55 -19.49
N LYS A 104 13.08 9.88 -19.54
CA LYS A 104 13.83 10.57 -20.59
C LYS A 104 15.33 10.27 -20.53
N GLU A 105 15.90 10.12 -19.33
CA GLU A 105 17.32 9.78 -19.13
C GLU A 105 17.64 8.28 -19.27
N GLY A 106 16.63 7.43 -19.46
CA GLY A 106 16.82 5.99 -19.62
C GLY A 106 17.24 5.25 -18.34
N ALA A 107 17.07 5.89 -17.17
CA ALA A 107 17.43 5.32 -15.87
C ALA A 107 16.42 4.27 -15.37
N ILE A 108 15.18 4.32 -15.87
CA ILE A 108 14.15 3.31 -15.60
C ILE A 108 14.04 2.40 -16.82
N GLY A 109 14.67 1.22 -16.76
CA GLY A 109 14.63 0.25 -17.87
C GLY A 109 15.81 -0.73 -17.99
N THR A 110 16.79 -0.77 -17.09
CA THR A 110 17.84 -1.81 -17.09
C THR A 110 17.39 -3.07 -16.33
N GLY A 111 16.19 -3.55 -16.64
CA GLY A 111 15.80 -4.95 -16.50
C GLY A 111 15.40 -5.42 -17.89
N GLN A 112 16.18 -6.33 -18.46
CA GLN A 112 16.00 -6.89 -19.81
C GLN A 112 14.52 -7.09 -20.18
N GLY A 113 14.01 -6.25 -21.08
CA GLY A 113 12.66 -6.33 -21.60
C GLY A 113 12.63 -5.71 -22.99
N GLN A 114 12.36 -6.55 -23.99
CA GLN A 114 12.42 -6.21 -25.41
C GLN A 114 11.59 -4.97 -25.76
N ALA A 115 12.11 -4.19 -26.70
CA ALA A 115 11.43 -3.10 -27.36
C ALA A 115 10.03 -3.52 -27.84
N VAL A 116 8.99 -2.88 -27.30
CA VAL A 116 7.67 -2.88 -27.92
C VAL A 116 7.44 -1.50 -28.51
N SER A 117 7.46 -1.49 -29.83
CA SER A 117 7.14 -0.39 -30.72
C SER A 117 5.83 0.30 -30.35
N GLN A 118 5.86 1.62 -30.47
CA GLN A 118 4.71 2.51 -30.47
C GLN A 118 3.52 1.92 -31.24
N GLY A 119 2.39 1.77 -30.55
CA GLY A 119 1.12 1.37 -31.14
C GLY A 119 -0.02 1.94 -30.31
N SER A 120 -0.61 3.03 -30.80
CA SER A 120 -1.99 3.44 -30.52
C SER A 120 -2.91 2.21 -30.58
N ILE A 121 -3.94 2.09 -29.72
CA ILE A 121 -5.26 1.51 -30.05
C ILE A 121 -6.20 1.58 -28.82
N HIS A 122 -7.24 2.40 -28.97
CA HIS A 122 -8.65 2.22 -28.62
C HIS A 122 -9.07 1.21 -27.53
N GLY A 123 -9.93 1.70 -26.64
CA GLY A 123 -10.64 0.93 -25.63
C GLY A 123 -11.43 -0.24 -26.20
N ARG A 124 -11.34 -1.37 -25.50
CA ARG A 124 -12.10 -2.58 -25.77
C ARG A 124 -12.93 -2.91 -24.54
N THR A 125 -14.24 -2.80 -24.69
CA THR A 125 -15.22 -3.30 -23.72
C THR A 125 -15.21 -4.83 -23.74
N LEU A 126 -15.08 -5.46 -22.58
CA LEU A 126 -15.16 -6.93 -22.42
C LEU A 126 -16.45 -7.30 -21.67
N THR A 127 -17.06 -8.38 -22.15
CA THR A 127 -18.37 -8.95 -21.79
C THR A 127 -18.32 -9.78 -20.50
N PRO A 128 -19.48 -10.21 -19.94
CA PRO A 128 -19.59 -10.71 -18.56
C PRO A 128 -19.02 -12.12 -18.26
N ASP A 129 -18.23 -12.72 -19.15
CA ASP A 129 -17.85 -14.16 -19.04
C ASP A 129 -16.45 -14.40 -18.45
N ASP A 130 -15.70 -13.34 -18.10
CA ASP A 130 -14.34 -13.45 -17.56
C ASP A 130 -14.29 -13.56 -16.02
N SER A 131 -15.11 -14.43 -15.43
CA SER A 131 -15.03 -14.77 -13.99
C SER A 131 -13.87 -15.74 -13.64
N GLU A 132 -13.02 -16.09 -14.61
CA GLU A 132 -11.88 -16.99 -14.43
C GLU A 132 -10.50 -16.30 -14.55
N VAL A 133 -10.34 -15.07 -14.04
CA VAL A 133 -8.99 -14.55 -13.74
C VAL A 133 -8.62 -14.86 -12.29
N LEU A 134 -8.66 -16.15 -11.95
CA LEU A 134 -8.02 -16.68 -10.75
C LEU A 134 -6.51 -16.70 -10.97
N VAL A 135 -5.86 -15.63 -10.52
CA VAL A 135 -4.55 -15.65 -9.85
C VAL A 135 -3.58 -16.73 -10.35
N GLN A 136 -2.99 -16.51 -11.52
CA GLN A 136 -1.78 -17.22 -11.96
C GLN A 136 -0.65 -16.22 -12.19
N CYS A 137 -0.06 -15.78 -11.08
CA CYS A 137 1.28 -15.17 -11.04
C CYS A 137 2.20 -15.96 -10.09
N HIS A 138 1.92 -17.26 -9.89
CA HIS A 138 2.55 -18.06 -8.85
C HIS A 138 3.99 -18.51 -9.16
N GLU A 139 4.47 -18.37 -10.39
CA GLU A 139 5.78 -18.92 -10.81
C GLU A 139 6.88 -17.89 -11.05
N ALA A 140 6.56 -16.67 -11.47
CA ALA A 140 7.59 -15.67 -11.74
C ALA A 140 8.22 -15.12 -10.43
N LYS A 141 9.55 -15.05 -10.42
CA LYS A 141 10.35 -14.39 -9.38
C LYS A 141 9.92 -12.92 -9.25
N LEU A 142 9.72 -12.45 -8.02
CA LEU A 142 9.36 -11.06 -7.78
C LEU A 142 10.51 -10.11 -8.12
N PRO A 143 10.24 -8.97 -8.79
CA PRO A 143 11.27 -8.00 -9.11
C PRO A 143 11.78 -7.30 -7.84
N VAL A 144 13.06 -6.93 -7.84
CA VAL A 144 13.66 -6.10 -6.79
C VAL A 144 13.00 -4.71 -6.81
N GLY A 145 12.71 -4.16 -5.63
CA GLY A 145 12.02 -2.88 -5.45
C GLY A 145 10.51 -3.01 -5.25
N CYS A 146 9.92 -4.18 -5.53
CA CYS A 146 8.49 -4.42 -5.39
C CYS A 146 8.04 -4.49 -3.92
N HIS A 147 6.85 -3.96 -3.63
CA HIS A 147 6.23 -4.06 -2.32
C HIS A 147 5.46 -5.37 -2.11
N VAL A 148 5.62 -5.96 -0.95
CA VAL A 148 4.99 -7.22 -0.58
C VAL A 148 4.47 -7.16 0.85
N ALA A 149 3.47 -7.99 1.15
CA ALA A 149 3.21 -8.37 2.52
C ALA A 149 4.15 -9.54 2.87
N ALA A 150 5.03 -9.34 3.83
CA ALA A 150 6.02 -10.33 4.25
C ALA A 150 5.75 -10.79 5.69
N ARG A 151 5.65 -12.11 5.90
CA ARG A 151 5.55 -12.70 7.24
C ARG A 151 6.94 -12.81 7.86
N VAL A 152 7.23 -11.91 8.80
CA VAL A 152 8.51 -11.87 9.52
C VAL A 152 8.32 -12.48 10.91
N THR A 153 9.27 -13.32 11.31
CA THR A 153 9.33 -13.92 12.64
C THR A 153 10.41 -13.19 13.43
N ARG A 154 10.04 -12.12 14.14
CA ARG A 154 10.91 -11.48 15.16
C ARG A 154 10.56 -12.08 16.53
N SER A 155 9.88 -11.31 17.38
CA SER A 155 9.34 -11.78 18.67
C SER A 155 7.95 -12.40 18.54
N HIS A 156 7.18 -11.96 17.55
CA HIS A 156 5.87 -12.51 17.18
C HIS A 156 5.81 -12.63 15.65
N GLU A 157 4.97 -13.55 15.15
CA GLU A 157 4.67 -13.63 13.72
C GLU A 157 3.82 -12.42 13.32
N LEU A 158 4.37 -11.55 12.47
CA LEU A 158 3.68 -10.36 11.98
C LEU A 158 3.86 -10.26 10.47
N TRP A 159 2.78 -9.88 9.78
CA TRP A 159 2.85 -9.51 8.37
C TRP A 159 3.13 -8.02 8.27
N ILE A 160 4.19 -7.64 7.56
CA ILE A 160 4.60 -6.25 7.38
C ILE A 160 4.63 -5.87 5.90
N LEU A 161 4.51 -4.59 5.61
CA LEU A 161 4.80 -4.00 4.32
C LEU A 161 6.31 -3.96 4.16
N ALA A 162 6.81 -4.72 3.20
CA ALA A 162 8.23 -4.82 2.95
C ALA A 162 8.56 -4.66 1.48
N ARG A 163 9.78 -4.25 1.19
CA ARG A 163 10.32 -4.06 -0.15
C ARG A 163 11.30 -5.17 -0.48
N VAL A 164 11.16 -5.81 -1.64
CA VAL A 164 12.08 -6.86 -2.07
C VAL A 164 13.44 -6.27 -2.44
N THR A 165 14.51 -6.76 -1.83
CA THR A 165 15.90 -6.31 -2.10
C THR A 165 16.67 -7.34 -2.94
N SER A 166 16.46 -8.63 -2.68
CA SER A 166 17.05 -9.72 -3.47
C SER A 166 16.28 -11.02 -3.27
N PHE A 167 16.62 -12.04 -4.06
CA PHE A 167 16.06 -13.38 -3.93
C PHE A 167 17.16 -14.41 -4.20
N GLU A 168 17.34 -15.29 -3.22
CA GLU A 168 18.28 -16.39 -3.25
C GLU A 168 17.56 -17.67 -3.70
N GLU A 169 17.91 -18.14 -4.89
CA GLU A 169 17.25 -19.29 -5.53
C GLU A 169 17.59 -20.62 -4.84
N ALA A 170 18.81 -20.75 -4.30
CA ALA A 170 19.26 -21.96 -3.62
C ALA A 170 18.36 -22.34 -2.43
N ASN A 171 17.91 -21.33 -1.67
CA ASN A 171 17.09 -21.51 -0.47
C ASN A 171 15.63 -21.04 -0.68
N ASN A 172 15.26 -20.62 -1.89
CA ASN A 172 13.95 -20.06 -2.23
C ASN A 172 13.49 -18.97 -1.23
N THR A 173 14.42 -18.08 -0.88
CA THR A 173 14.27 -17.07 0.18
C THR A 173 14.44 -15.67 -0.40
N TYR A 174 13.53 -14.76 -0.05
CA TYR A 174 13.62 -13.35 -0.37
C TYR A 174 14.35 -12.60 0.74
N SER A 175 15.19 -11.65 0.37
CA SER A 175 15.66 -10.60 1.29
C SER A 175 14.75 -9.39 1.14
N VAL A 176 14.10 -8.96 2.21
CA VAL A 176 13.15 -7.85 2.20
C VAL A 176 13.49 -6.80 3.26
N GLU A 177 13.14 -5.56 3.00
CA GLU A 177 13.35 -4.40 3.90
C GLU A 177 12.00 -3.89 4.39
N ASP A 178 11.84 -3.67 5.70
CA ASP A 178 10.64 -3.07 6.29
C ASP A 178 10.54 -1.58 5.93
N VAL A 179 9.40 -1.15 5.40
CA VAL A 179 9.21 0.25 4.95
C VAL A 179 9.11 1.25 6.12
N ASP A 180 8.80 0.80 7.33
CA ASP A 180 8.70 1.68 8.52
C ASP A 180 10.07 2.06 9.10
N GLN A 181 11.13 1.29 8.80
CA GLN A 181 12.43 1.46 9.45
C GLN A 181 13.25 2.66 8.96
N GLY A 182 12.74 3.41 7.97
CA GLY A 182 13.30 4.68 7.55
C GLY A 182 14.68 4.59 6.87
N GLU A 183 15.04 5.66 6.18
CA GLU A 183 16.21 5.78 5.30
C GLU A 183 17.56 5.91 6.04
N ASN A 184 17.63 5.60 7.32
CA ASN A 184 18.89 5.66 8.06
C ASN A 184 19.77 4.47 7.62
N GLU A 185 20.72 4.73 6.73
CA GLU A 185 21.61 3.75 6.07
C GLU A 185 22.36 2.82 7.04
N THR A 186 22.48 3.20 8.32
CA THR A 186 23.16 2.43 9.36
C THR A 186 22.30 1.34 10.03
N ALA A 187 21.00 1.25 9.76
CA ALA A 187 20.11 0.30 10.44
C ALA A 187 19.01 -0.35 9.55
N ARG A 188 19.22 -0.44 8.22
CA ARG A 188 18.35 -1.24 7.34
C ARG A 188 18.44 -2.71 7.73
N THR A 189 17.47 -3.20 8.49
CA THR A 189 17.44 -4.61 8.90
C THR A 189 16.82 -5.44 7.78
N HIS A 190 17.67 -6.12 7.01
CA HIS A 190 17.20 -7.07 6.00
C HIS A 190 16.59 -8.31 6.66
N HIS A 191 15.39 -8.67 6.24
CA HIS A 191 14.71 -9.90 6.64
C HIS A 191 14.81 -10.95 5.55
N PHE A 192 15.26 -12.14 5.94
CA PHE A 192 15.26 -13.31 5.06
C PHE A 192 13.94 -14.07 5.27
N VAL A 193 13.08 -14.01 4.25
CA VAL A 193 11.71 -14.51 4.32
C VAL A 193 11.50 -15.57 3.23
N PRO A 194 11.10 -16.81 3.58
CA PRO A 194 10.82 -17.85 2.59
C PRO A 194 9.73 -17.42 1.60
N ARG A 195 9.78 -17.90 0.35
CA ARG A 195 8.79 -17.55 -0.69
C ARG A 195 7.33 -17.75 -0.27
N HIS A 196 7.02 -18.79 0.53
CA HIS A 196 5.66 -19.07 1.01
C HIS A 196 5.18 -18.10 2.11
N HIS A 197 6.06 -17.25 2.63
CA HIS A 197 5.76 -16.17 3.58
C HIS A 197 5.68 -14.80 2.90
N ILE A 198 5.67 -14.77 1.56
CA ILE A 198 5.53 -13.56 0.77
C ILE A 198 4.18 -13.59 0.06
N VAL A 199 3.41 -12.51 0.22
CA VAL A 199 2.16 -12.27 -0.51
C VAL A 199 2.34 -11.05 -1.38
N GLN A 200 2.07 -11.20 -2.68
CA GLN A 200 2.14 -10.11 -3.65
C GLN A 200 0.98 -9.15 -3.44
N LEU A 201 1.25 -7.84 -3.50
CA LEU A 201 0.21 -6.83 -3.40
C LEU A 201 -0.40 -6.51 -4.77
N PRO A 202 -1.72 -6.28 -4.87
CA PRO A 202 -2.38 -6.04 -6.16
C PRO A 202 -1.74 -4.95 -7.02
N ALA A 203 -1.22 -3.89 -6.39
CA ALA A 203 -0.58 -2.79 -7.12
C ALA A 203 0.66 -3.19 -7.91
N GLU A 204 1.31 -4.30 -7.55
CA GLU A 204 2.60 -4.69 -8.10
C GLU A 204 2.48 -5.71 -9.23
N PHE A 205 1.39 -6.49 -9.27
CA PHE A 205 1.22 -7.56 -10.26
C PHE A 205 0.01 -7.39 -11.18
N LEU A 206 -0.93 -6.50 -10.85
CA LEU A 206 -2.07 -6.23 -11.74
C LEU A 206 -1.66 -5.27 -12.85
N SER A 207 -1.98 -5.64 -14.09
CA SER A 207 -1.85 -4.73 -15.24
C SER A 207 -2.83 -3.55 -15.13
N GLN A 208 -2.51 -2.45 -15.82
CA GLN A 208 -3.35 -1.25 -15.83
C GLN A 208 -4.78 -1.57 -16.27
N GLY A 209 -5.77 -1.24 -15.43
CA GLY A 209 -7.19 -1.51 -15.69
C GLY A 209 -7.70 -2.88 -15.22
N SER A 210 -6.81 -3.74 -14.72
CA SER A 210 -7.15 -5.00 -14.05
C SER A 210 -7.55 -4.76 -12.59
N TRP A 211 -8.37 -5.66 -12.04
CA TRP A 211 -8.97 -5.51 -10.72
C TRP A 211 -9.23 -6.86 -10.08
N ILE A 212 -9.18 -6.94 -8.74
CA ILE A 212 -9.61 -8.13 -7.99
C ILE A 212 -10.99 -7.85 -7.41
N GLN A 213 -11.96 -8.65 -7.82
CA GLN A 213 -13.30 -8.58 -7.24
C GLN A 213 -13.37 -9.49 -6.02
N TYR A 214 -13.49 -8.87 -4.86
CA TYR A 214 -13.70 -9.54 -3.58
C TYR A 214 -15.20 -9.74 -3.33
N ALA A 215 -15.57 -10.96 -2.97
CA ALA A 215 -16.92 -11.28 -2.56
C ALA A 215 -17.17 -10.83 -1.11
N THR A 216 -18.44 -10.55 -0.78
CA THR A 216 -18.83 -10.39 0.63
C THR A 216 -18.42 -11.61 1.43
N ASN A 217 -17.93 -11.39 2.64
CA ASN A 217 -17.41 -12.36 3.58
C ASN A 217 -16.12 -13.08 3.16
N GLN A 218 -15.52 -12.74 2.02
CA GLN A 218 -14.22 -13.27 1.60
C GLN A 218 -13.13 -12.87 2.59
N ARG A 219 -12.22 -13.82 2.88
CA ARG A 219 -11.06 -13.60 3.74
C ARG A 219 -9.94 -12.94 2.94
N VAL A 220 -9.34 -11.91 3.52
CA VAL A 220 -8.25 -11.15 2.92
C VAL A 220 -7.17 -10.88 3.96
N LEU A 221 -5.97 -10.58 3.47
CA LEU A 221 -4.89 -10.00 4.24
C LEU A 221 -4.83 -8.51 3.89
N ALA A 222 -5.01 -7.63 4.87
CA ALA A 222 -5.14 -6.21 4.61
C ALA A 222 -4.30 -5.38 5.59
N MET A 223 -3.74 -4.28 5.10
CA MET A 223 -2.97 -3.34 5.94
C MET A 223 -3.91 -2.59 6.88
N TYR A 224 -3.57 -2.55 8.16
CA TYR A 224 -4.36 -1.83 9.15
C TYR A 224 -4.09 -0.31 9.04
N PRO A 225 -5.12 0.56 9.19
CA PRO A 225 -4.96 1.99 8.95
C PRO A 225 -3.86 2.66 9.80
N ASN A 226 -3.06 3.54 9.19
CA ASN A 226 -1.93 4.25 9.83
C ASN A 226 -0.88 3.29 10.43
N THR A 227 -0.71 2.12 9.81
CA THR A 227 0.35 1.16 10.15
C THR A 227 0.95 0.60 8.88
N THR A 228 2.11 -0.03 9.01
CA THR A 228 2.75 -0.83 7.95
C THR A 228 2.53 -2.31 8.14
N SER A 229 1.55 -2.71 8.95
CA SER A 229 1.28 -4.11 9.32
C SER A 229 -0.01 -4.62 8.69
N PHE A 230 -0.02 -5.89 8.30
CA PHE A 230 -1.17 -6.56 7.71
C PHE A 230 -1.81 -7.55 8.69
N TYR A 231 -3.14 -7.56 8.66
CA TYR A 231 -3.96 -8.38 9.53
C TYR A 231 -5.02 -9.11 8.72
N ARG A 232 -5.54 -10.20 9.29
CA ARG A 232 -6.65 -10.93 8.70
C ARG A 232 -7.91 -10.09 8.83
N ALA A 233 -8.65 -10.03 7.73
CA ALA A 233 -9.90 -9.30 7.68
C ALA A 233 -10.93 -10.02 6.80
N GLN A 234 -12.18 -9.59 6.95
CA GLN A 234 -13.31 -10.06 6.18
C GLN A 234 -13.92 -8.93 5.38
N VAL A 235 -14.18 -9.17 4.09
CA VAL A 235 -14.82 -8.20 3.19
C VAL A 235 -16.29 -8.03 3.56
N ARG A 236 -16.73 -6.80 3.78
CA ARG A 236 -18.10 -6.49 4.24
C ARG A 236 -19.03 -6.13 3.10
N VAL A 237 -18.49 -5.44 2.10
CA VAL A 237 -19.21 -5.01 0.90
C VAL A 237 -18.38 -5.42 -0.32
N PRO A 238 -19.00 -5.94 -1.39
CA PRO A 238 -18.27 -6.21 -2.63
C PRO A 238 -17.60 -4.93 -3.14
N ASN A 239 -16.39 -5.04 -3.68
CA ASN A 239 -15.69 -3.90 -4.30
C ASN A 239 -15.96 -3.89 -5.81
N PRO A 240 -16.79 -2.97 -6.33
CA PRO A 240 -17.01 -2.87 -7.76
C PRO A 240 -15.70 -2.48 -8.48
N LYS A 241 -15.63 -2.77 -9.79
CA LYS A 241 -14.45 -2.43 -10.60
C LYS A 241 -14.11 -0.95 -10.48
N GLY A 242 -12.86 -0.66 -10.12
CA GLY A 242 -12.35 0.70 -9.93
C GLY A 242 -12.65 1.32 -8.56
N ALA A 243 -13.21 0.58 -7.60
CA ALA A 243 -13.46 1.09 -6.25
C ALA A 243 -12.14 1.37 -5.50
N PRO A 244 -11.79 2.61 -5.14
CA PRO A 244 -10.45 2.92 -4.61
C PRO A 244 -10.11 2.24 -3.27
N TYR A 245 -11.13 1.72 -2.56
CA TYR A 245 -11.01 1.06 -1.27
C TYR A 245 -11.90 -0.18 -1.19
N VAL A 246 -11.55 -1.08 -0.27
CA VAL A 246 -12.37 -2.23 0.16
C VAL A 246 -12.83 -1.96 1.59
N ILE A 247 -14.09 -2.30 1.88
CA ILE A 247 -14.66 -2.16 3.23
C ILE A 247 -14.49 -3.49 3.96
N LEU A 248 -13.73 -3.48 5.04
CA LEU A 248 -13.26 -4.66 5.76
C LEU A 248 -13.65 -4.63 7.23
N LYS A 249 -13.77 -5.79 7.84
CA LYS A 249 -13.80 -5.96 9.30
C LYS A 249 -12.59 -6.80 9.71
N PHE A 250 -11.72 -6.25 10.55
CA PHE A 250 -10.56 -6.96 11.06
C PHE A 250 -10.95 -7.97 12.14
N ASP A 251 -10.22 -9.09 12.21
CA ASP A 251 -10.51 -10.16 13.16
C ASP A 251 -10.21 -9.74 14.61
N ASP A 252 -9.16 -8.96 14.83
CA ASP A 252 -8.66 -8.58 16.17
C ASP A 252 -9.49 -7.48 16.87
N ASP A 253 -10.34 -6.77 16.14
CA ASP A 253 -11.21 -5.72 16.69
C ASP A 253 -12.54 -6.29 17.26
N GLY A 254 -12.74 -7.61 17.18
CA GLY A 254 -14.01 -8.28 17.46
C GLY A 254 -14.38 -8.46 18.93
N GLU A 255 -13.45 -8.22 19.86
CA GLU A 255 -13.64 -8.51 21.30
C GLU A 255 -14.17 -7.33 22.12
N GLU A 256 -14.23 -6.12 21.57
CA GLU A 256 -14.81 -4.96 22.28
C GLU A 256 -16.34 -4.94 22.20
N VAL A 257 -16.97 -4.73 23.35
CA VAL A 257 -18.43 -4.61 23.52
C VAL A 257 -18.93 -3.40 22.71
N GLY A 258 -19.37 -3.65 21.48
CA GLY A 258 -19.75 -2.63 20.50
C GLY A 258 -19.53 -3.06 19.05
N GLY A 259 -18.70 -4.08 18.84
CA GLY A 259 -18.35 -4.62 17.52
C GLY A 259 -17.31 -3.76 16.79
N ALA A 260 -16.32 -4.42 16.19
CA ALA A 260 -15.34 -3.79 15.31
C ALA A 260 -16.01 -2.90 14.24
N PRO A 261 -15.59 -1.63 14.08
CA PRO A 261 -16.09 -0.79 12.99
C PRO A 261 -15.65 -1.35 11.64
N ASP A 262 -16.51 -1.22 10.63
CA ASP A 262 -16.13 -1.49 9.25
C ASP A 262 -15.10 -0.43 8.79
N VAL A 263 -13.94 -0.86 8.32
CA VAL A 263 -12.79 -0.02 7.95
C VAL A 263 -12.62 0.04 6.44
N LYS A 264 -12.37 1.25 5.90
CA LYS A 264 -12.00 1.43 4.49
C LYS A 264 -10.48 1.27 4.35
N VAL A 265 -10.06 0.29 3.56
CA VAL A 265 -8.63 0.05 3.25
C VAL A 265 -8.40 0.26 1.76
N PRO A 266 -7.37 1.03 1.35
CA PRO A 266 -7.05 1.20 -0.07
C PRO A 266 -6.84 -0.15 -0.75
N PHE A 267 -7.45 -0.34 -1.93
CA PHE A 267 -7.45 -1.63 -2.63
C PHE A 267 -6.04 -2.22 -2.84
N ARG A 268 -5.05 -1.35 -3.09
CA ARG A 268 -3.65 -1.74 -3.29
C ARG A 268 -3.00 -2.45 -2.09
N PHE A 269 -3.58 -2.32 -0.89
CA PHE A 269 -3.10 -2.94 0.34
C PHE A 269 -4.02 -4.05 0.85
N VAL A 270 -4.86 -4.59 -0.02
CA VAL A 270 -5.75 -5.72 0.27
C VAL A 270 -5.37 -6.85 -0.67
N ALA A 271 -4.81 -7.93 -0.13
CA ALA A 271 -4.44 -9.12 -0.88
C ALA A 271 -5.35 -10.30 -0.50
N PRO A 272 -5.52 -11.28 -1.40
CA PRO A 272 -6.14 -12.56 -1.04
C PRO A 272 -5.42 -13.20 0.15
N SER A 273 -6.19 -13.81 1.07
CA SER A 273 -5.62 -14.47 2.23
C SER A 273 -4.75 -15.66 1.81
N PRO A 274 -3.50 -15.78 2.30
CA PRO A 274 -2.66 -16.94 1.99
C PRO A 274 -3.24 -18.27 2.50
N ALA A 275 -4.15 -18.24 3.49
CA ALA A 275 -4.82 -19.44 4.00
C ALA A 275 -5.89 -20.02 3.04
N ASP A 276 -6.39 -19.22 2.08
CA ASP A 276 -7.39 -19.69 1.11
C ASP A 276 -6.78 -20.49 -0.05
N HIS A 277 -5.44 -20.59 -0.13
CA HIS A 277 -4.77 -21.48 -1.08
C HIS A 277 -4.86 -22.97 -0.72
N HIS A 278 -5.48 -23.33 0.41
CA HIS A 278 -5.60 -24.71 0.89
C HIS A 278 -6.99 -25.35 0.75
N ILE A 279 -7.86 -24.86 -0.14
CA ILE A 279 -9.12 -25.55 -0.45
C ILE A 279 -9.34 -25.62 -1.96
N LYS A 280 -8.73 -26.64 -2.59
CA LYS A 280 -9.33 -27.56 -3.58
C LYS A 280 -8.23 -28.47 -4.15
N ARG A 281 -8.01 -29.60 -3.49
CA ARG A 281 -7.80 -30.91 -4.11
C ARG A 281 -8.50 -31.96 -3.27
#